data_AF-A0A2A8Q1T0-F1
#
_entry.id   AF-A0A2A8Q1T0-F1
#
_cell.length_a   1.000
_cell.length_b   1.000
_cell.length_c   1.000
_cell.angle_alpha   90.00
_cell.angle_beta   90.00
_cell.angle_gamma   90.00
#
_symmetry.space_group_name_H-M   'P 1'
#
loop_
_entity.id
_entity.type
_entity.pdbx_description
1 polymer ?
#
loop_
_entity_poly.entity_id
_entity_poly.type
_entity_poly.pdbx_seq_one_letter_code
_entity_poly.pdbx_strand_id
1 'polypeptide(L)'
;MNKDKFNRSIDNINVPVEKLMAREKAAIFQAKKKRKAGRTTKRSILVACGLCLSLLGSGFFSPGMAEALSNVPLIGPIYKDFRDIASDKIEHDQLTTVIDKKDSKNGLTMTVKEAAYDGNRIIVTVVYTGQKKLSMKEEKAGFSYITINGQQEIKPAMGSIGQDDVNSKTIIEHHQFTFSKYNEYGDNIEIEVHGEDLFGYEGKLKVAFPLEKIKGDVFEFYPEVTTQTVDEVYTLTADKVTFSPLSTRIDLTIDYPAKMDKNDTWPWFNFSVVDNKGQVYDKLKLQEGMAVGNYGHHMVLTLPPMDTIPKSFTLKPSRTNSEGFSEEIKELELVVPLNKSK
;
A
#
# COMPACT_ATOMS: atom_id res chain seq x y z
N MET A 1 -59.63 -65.84 -32.34
CA MET A 1 -59.29 -65.79 -30.90
C MET A 1 -59.60 -64.37 -30.39
N ASN A 2 -60.35 -64.29 -29.29
CA ASN A 2 -61.20 -63.17 -28.87
C ASN A 2 -60.43 -62.08 -28.08
N LYS A 3 -60.74 -60.78 -28.30
CA LYS A 3 -60.09 -59.60 -27.68
C LYS A 3 -60.31 -59.49 -26.17
N ASP A 4 -61.23 -60.28 -25.61
CA ASP A 4 -61.57 -60.28 -24.18
C ASP A 4 -60.50 -60.92 -23.27
N LYS A 5 -59.48 -61.59 -23.83
CA LYS A 5 -58.41 -62.23 -23.04
C LYS A 5 -57.22 -61.30 -22.73
N PHE A 6 -57.06 -60.17 -23.43
CA PHE A 6 -55.93 -59.26 -23.21
C PHE A 6 -56.16 -58.28 -22.06
N ASN A 7 -57.42 -57.84 -21.85
CA ASN A 7 -57.75 -56.87 -20.80
C ASN A 7 -57.82 -57.45 -19.37
N ARG A 8 -57.71 -58.77 -19.17
CA ARG A 8 -57.63 -59.38 -17.83
C ARG A 8 -56.21 -59.56 -17.27
N SER A 9 -55.19 -59.10 -17.99
CA SER A 9 -53.78 -59.30 -17.61
C SER A 9 -53.10 -58.05 -17.03
N ILE A 10 -53.81 -56.92 -16.94
CA ILE A 10 -53.28 -55.66 -16.37
C ILE A 10 -53.82 -55.39 -14.95
N ASP A 11 -54.90 -56.06 -14.52
CA ASP A 11 -55.52 -55.83 -13.21
C ASP A 11 -54.93 -56.64 -12.05
N ASN A 12 -53.80 -57.34 -12.24
CA ASN A 12 -53.18 -58.15 -11.19
C ASN A 12 -51.66 -57.95 -11.05
N ILE A 13 -51.16 -56.76 -11.35
CA ILE A 13 -49.83 -56.37 -10.89
C ILE A 13 -49.95 -55.96 -9.42
N ASN A 14 -49.67 -56.89 -8.51
CA ASN A 14 -49.52 -56.61 -7.10
C ASN A 14 -48.26 -55.77 -6.89
N VAL A 15 -48.41 -54.45 -6.98
CA VAL A 15 -47.35 -53.49 -6.73
C VAL A 15 -47.15 -53.44 -5.21
N PRO A 16 -45.95 -53.73 -4.67
CA PRO A 16 -45.69 -53.63 -3.24
C PRO A 16 -45.56 -52.14 -2.87
N VAL A 17 -46.71 -51.47 -2.74
CA VAL A 17 -46.82 -50.03 -2.45
C VAL A 17 -46.04 -49.66 -1.20
N GLU A 18 -45.99 -50.55 -0.21
CA GLU A 18 -45.19 -50.35 1.01
C GLU A 18 -43.67 -50.34 0.74
N LYS A 19 -43.16 -51.18 -0.17
CA LYS A 19 -41.75 -51.13 -0.58
C LYS A 19 -41.44 -49.89 -1.42
N LEU A 20 -42.39 -49.41 -2.22
CA LEU A 20 -42.23 -48.16 -2.98
C LEU A 20 -42.24 -46.94 -2.07
N MET A 21 -43.18 -46.86 -1.12
CA MET A 21 -43.27 -45.79 -0.12
C MET A 21 -42.06 -45.78 0.82
N ALA A 22 -41.55 -46.96 1.20
CA ALA A 22 -40.32 -47.06 1.99
C ALA A 22 -39.09 -46.59 1.19
N ARG A 23 -39.00 -46.91 -0.11
CA ARG A 23 -37.94 -46.40 -1.01
C ARG A 23 -38.06 -44.90 -1.25
N GLU A 24 -39.26 -44.36 -1.37
CA GLU A 24 -39.51 -42.94 -1.55
C GLU A 24 -39.16 -42.15 -0.27
N LYS A 25 -39.60 -42.62 0.91
CA LYS A 25 -39.16 -42.05 2.20
C LYS A 25 -37.65 -42.17 2.42
N ALA A 26 -37.04 -43.31 2.06
CA ALA A 26 -35.59 -43.48 2.15
C ALA A 26 -34.83 -42.58 1.16
N ALA A 27 -35.35 -42.37 -0.06
CA ALA A 27 -34.81 -41.45 -1.05
C ALA A 27 -34.95 -39.99 -0.61
N ILE A 28 -36.10 -39.60 -0.04
CA ILE A 28 -36.34 -38.27 0.52
C ILE A 28 -35.47 -38.04 1.76
N PHE A 29 -35.26 -39.05 2.61
CA PHE A 29 -34.40 -38.94 3.80
C PHE A 29 -32.92 -38.90 3.42
N GLN A 30 -32.47 -39.69 2.44
CA GLN A 30 -31.12 -39.58 1.88
C GLN A 30 -30.92 -38.26 1.11
N ALA A 31 -31.93 -37.75 0.41
CA ALA A 31 -31.90 -36.43 -0.22
C ALA A 31 -31.89 -35.29 0.81
N LYS A 32 -32.62 -35.40 1.93
CA LYS A 32 -32.57 -34.43 3.04
C LYS A 32 -31.26 -34.51 3.83
N LYS A 33 -30.68 -35.71 4.01
CA LYS A 33 -29.37 -35.91 4.66
C LYS A 33 -28.23 -35.43 3.75
N LYS A 34 -28.28 -35.63 2.43
CA LYS A 34 -27.37 -35.00 1.44
C LYS A 34 -27.61 -33.48 1.28
N ARG A 35 -28.83 -32.98 1.48
CA ARG A 35 -29.15 -31.54 1.45
C ARG A 35 -28.78 -30.80 2.75
N LYS A 36 -28.53 -31.50 3.86
CA LYS A 36 -27.93 -30.95 5.09
C LYS A 36 -26.43 -31.25 5.25
N ALA A 37 -25.88 -32.29 4.62
CA ALA A 37 -24.45 -32.64 4.67
C ALA A 37 -23.66 -32.34 3.38
N GLY A 38 -24.29 -31.75 2.36
CA GLY A 38 -23.65 -31.39 1.08
C GLY A 38 -23.89 -29.92 0.67
N ARG A 39 -24.22 -29.05 1.64
CA ARG A 39 -24.55 -27.63 1.43
C ARG A 39 -23.69 -26.66 2.24
N THR A 40 -22.52 -27.13 2.67
CA THR A 40 -21.40 -26.31 3.13
C THR A 40 -20.17 -26.76 2.34
N THR A 41 -19.42 -25.79 1.83
CA THR A 41 -18.21 -25.94 1.00
C THR A 41 -18.45 -26.22 -0.49
N LYS A 42 -18.27 -25.15 -1.28
CA LYS A 42 -18.09 -25.03 -2.76
C LYS A 42 -18.93 -23.94 -3.45
N ARG A 43 -19.44 -22.96 -2.69
CA ARG A 43 -19.81 -21.61 -3.18
C ARG A 43 -18.88 -20.54 -2.59
N SER A 44 -17.56 -20.70 -2.78
CA SER A 44 -16.56 -19.70 -2.36
C SER A 44 -15.57 -19.30 -3.46
N ILE A 45 -15.77 -19.73 -4.71
CA ILE A 45 -14.85 -19.39 -5.82
C ILE A 45 -15.54 -18.58 -6.93
N LEU A 46 -16.88 -18.52 -6.98
CA LEU A 46 -17.61 -17.73 -7.99
C LEU A 46 -18.17 -16.39 -7.47
N VAL A 47 -17.95 -16.07 -6.19
CA VAL A 47 -18.20 -14.70 -5.65
C VAL A 47 -16.94 -13.83 -5.77
N ALA A 48 -15.75 -14.43 -5.94
CA ALA A 48 -14.51 -13.71 -6.19
C ALA A 48 -14.40 -13.16 -7.64
N CYS A 49 -14.97 -13.84 -8.63
CA CYS A 49 -15.00 -13.33 -10.02
C CYS A 49 -16.20 -12.43 -10.32
N GLY A 50 -17.26 -12.45 -9.49
CA GLY A 50 -18.44 -11.59 -9.66
C GLY A 50 -18.23 -10.14 -9.23
N LEU A 51 -17.28 -9.88 -8.33
CA LEU A 51 -16.87 -8.53 -7.94
C LEU A 51 -15.81 -7.92 -8.89
N CYS A 52 -15.17 -8.75 -9.72
CA CYS A 52 -14.17 -8.27 -10.70
C CYS A 52 -14.79 -7.73 -12.01
N LEU A 53 -16.07 -7.98 -12.28
CA LEU A 53 -16.74 -7.51 -13.52
C LEU A 53 -17.67 -6.31 -13.32
N SER A 54 -18.00 -5.92 -12.09
CA SER A 54 -18.71 -4.67 -11.80
C SER A 54 -17.79 -3.46 -11.62
N LEU A 55 -16.46 -3.67 -11.65
CA LEU A 55 -15.43 -2.61 -11.66
C LEU A 55 -15.01 -2.19 -13.08
N LEU A 56 -15.72 -2.63 -14.10
CA LEU A 56 -15.69 -1.99 -15.42
C LEU A 56 -16.64 -0.79 -15.36
N GLY A 57 -16.23 0.24 -14.61
CA GLY A 57 -16.85 1.56 -14.68
C GLY A 57 -16.88 1.99 -16.14
N SER A 58 -18.09 2.17 -16.66
CA SER A 58 -18.42 2.51 -18.04
C SER A 58 -17.40 3.47 -18.67
N GLY A 59 -16.59 2.96 -19.58
CA GLY A 59 -15.66 3.73 -20.39
C GLY A 59 -16.39 4.56 -21.45
N PHE A 60 -17.09 5.62 -21.06
CA PHE A 60 -17.36 6.73 -21.97
C PHE A 60 -16.15 7.66 -21.90
N PHE A 61 -15.18 7.45 -22.78
CA PHE A 61 -14.14 8.45 -23.03
C PHE A 61 -14.75 9.57 -23.87
N SER A 62 -14.80 10.80 -23.36
CA SER A 62 -14.92 11.94 -24.26
C SER A 62 -13.61 12.04 -25.05
N PRO A 63 -13.65 12.45 -26.34
CA PRO A 63 -12.43 12.60 -27.14
C PRO A 63 -11.35 13.45 -26.45
N GLY A 64 -11.74 14.53 -25.76
CA GLY A 64 -10.80 15.37 -25.01
C GLY A 64 -10.16 14.69 -23.79
N MET A 65 -10.80 13.67 -23.19
CA MET A 65 -10.22 12.90 -22.09
C MET A 65 -9.22 11.86 -22.59
N ALA A 66 -9.49 11.21 -23.73
CA ALA A 66 -8.55 10.29 -24.36
C ALA A 66 -7.25 11.02 -24.77
N GLU A 67 -7.39 12.22 -25.34
CA GLU A 67 -6.26 13.08 -25.74
C GLU A 67 -5.45 13.58 -24.52
N ALA A 68 -6.11 13.98 -23.43
CA ALA A 68 -5.40 14.39 -22.22
C ALA A 68 -4.62 13.21 -21.60
N LEU A 69 -5.21 12.03 -21.53
CA LEU A 69 -4.57 10.84 -20.97
C LEU A 69 -3.44 10.28 -21.85
N SER A 70 -3.52 10.45 -23.17
CA SER A 70 -2.42 10.10 -24.09
C SER A 70 -1.24 11.07 -24.03
N ASN A 71 -1.47 12.30 -23.55
CA ASN A 71 -0.45 13.34 -23.44
C ASN A 71 0.21 13.39 -22.05
N VAL A 72 -0.34 12.69 -21.04
CA VAL A 72 0.38 12.44 -19.78
C VAL A 72 1.46 11.40 -20.09
N PRO A 73 2.76 11.70 -19.88
CA PRO A 73 3.83 10.76 -20.17
C PRO A 73 3.56 9.43 -19.48
N LEU A 74 3.50 8.34 -20.25
CA LEU A 74 3.51 7.00 -19.69
C LEU A 74 4.95 6.73 -19.19
N ILE A 75 5.14 6.88 -17.88
CA ILE A 75 6.25 6.41 -17.03
C ILE A 75 7.63 7.07 -17.27
N GLY A 76 8.29 7.45 -16.16
CA GLY A 76 9.70 7.87 -16.08
C GLY A 76 9.88 9.33 -15.62
N PRO A 77 9.44 10.34 -16.39
CA PRO A 77 9.67 11.75 -16.04
C PRO A 77 8.95 12.18 -14.76
N ILE A 78 7.72 11.69 -14.53
CA ILE A 78 6.86 12.17 -13.45
C ILE A 78 7.50 11.89 -12.08
N TYR A 79 8.12 10.72 -11.88
CA TYR A 79 8.79 10.40 -10.61
C TYR A 79 10.03 11.27 -10.35
N LYS A 80 10.72 11.75 -11.40
CA LYS A 80 11.83 12.71 -11.24
C LYS A 80 11.32 14.06 -10.75
N ASP A 81 10.15 14.50 -11.20
CA ASP A 81 9.55 15.77 -10.79
C ASP A 81 9.14 15.76 -9.30
N PHE A 82 8.68 14.61 -8.79
CA PHE A 82 8.36 14.43 -7.36
C PHE A 82 9.55 14.01 -6.49
N ARG A 83 10.75 13.84 -7.09
CA ARG A 83 12.04 13.62 -6.40
C ARG A 83 12.02 12.51 -5.34
N ASP A 84 11.30 11.41 -5.61
CA ASP A 84 11.31 10.25 -4.72
C ASP A 84 12.69 9.58 -4.70
N ILE A 85 13.07 9.04 -3.55
CA ILE A 85 14.34 8.32 -3.37
C ILE A 85 14.48 7.06 -4.25
N ALA A 86 13.37 6.54 -4.77
CA ALA A 86 13.30 5.35 -5.62
C ALA A 86 13.07 5.67 -7.11
N SER A 87 12.91 6.96 -7.50
CA SER A 87 12.50 7.35 -8.85
C SER A 87 13.35 6.71 -9.95
N ASP A 88 14.68 6.77 -9.81
CA ASP A 88 15.60 6.23 -10.81
C ASP A 88 15.45 4.70 -10.96
N LYS A 89 15.26 3.98 -9.84
CA LYS A 89 15.11 2.52 -9.84
C LYS A 89 13.74 2.09 -10.36
N ILE A 90 12.68 2.82 -10.00
CA ILE A 90 11.33 2.59 -10.52
C ILE A 90 11.33 2.70 -12.05
N GLU A 91 11.96 3.74 -12.59
CA GLU A 91 12.05 3.96 -14.04
C GLU A 91 12.89 2.88 -14.73
N HIS A 92 14.08 2.58 -14.20
CA HIS A 92 15.00 1.61 -14.81
C HIS A 92 14.45 0.18 -14.78
N ASP A 93 13.91 -0.26 -13.64
CA ASP A 93 13.48 -1.65 -13.41
C ASP A 93 11.98 -1.86 -13.66
N GLN A 94 11.24 -0.81 -14.02
CA GLN A 94 9.78 -0.85 -14.27
C GLN A 94 9.00 -1.46 -13.09
N LEU A 95 9.25 -0.94 -11.89
CA LEU A 95 8.74 -1.51 -10.63
C LEU A 95 7.26 -1.19 -10.34
N THR A 96 6.58 -0.47 -11.22
CA THR A 96 5.17 -0.11 -11.04
C THR A 96 4.24 -1.15 -11.65
N THR A 97 3.07 -1.29 -11.05
CA THR A 97 1.94 -2.01 -11.62
C THR A 97 1.00 -1.00 -12.26
N VAL A 98 0.68 -1.21 -13.54
CA VAL A 98 -0.35 -0.43 -14.24
C VAL A 98 -1.71 -0.75 -13.65
N ILE A 99 -2.43 0.28 -13.20
CA ILE A 99 -3.78 0.16 -12.62
C ILE A 99 -4.84 0.60 -13.62
N ASP A 100 -4.68 1.78 -14.23
CA ASP A 100 -5.60 2.38 -15.21
C ASP A 100 -7.09 2.28 -14.87
N LYS A 101 -7.42 2.43 -13.57
CA LYS A 101 -8.79 2.47 -13.09
C LYS A 101 -9.21 3.90 -12.77
N LYS A 102 -10.50 4.19 -12.94
CA LYS A 102 -11.02 5.53 -12.74
C LYS A 102 -12.42 5.57 -12.15
N ASP A 103 -12.72 6.72 -11.58
CA ASP A 103 -14.06 7.12 -11.18
C ASP A 103 -14.32 8.56 -11.68
N SER A 104 -15.57 8.87 -12.00
CA SER A 104 -15.97 10.16 -12.57
C SER A 104 -17.21 10.69 -11.86
N LYS A 105 -17.12 11.93 -11.36
CA LYS A 105 -18.22 12.59 -10.66
C LYS A 105 -18.23 14.07 -10.99
N ASN A 106 -19.41 14.60 -11.31
CA ASN A 106 -19.67 16.03 -11.51
C ASN A 106 -18.71 16.74 -12.49
N GLY A 107 -18.14 15.99 -13.45
CA GLY A 107 -17.22 16.52 -14.46
C GLY A 107 -15.74 16.46 -14.08
N LEU A 108 -15.40 15.94 -12.90
CA LEU A 108 -14.03 15.55 -12.52
C LEU A 108 -13.88 14.03 -12.70
N THR A 109 -12.73 13.61 -13.22
CA THR A 109 -12.36 12.19 -13.31
C THR A 109 -11.06 11.97 -12.57
N MET A 110 -11.07 11.04 -11.61
CA MET A 110 -9.91 10.54 -10.89
C MET A 110 -9.46 9.23 -11.53
N THR A 111 -8.25 9.18 -12.06
CA THR A 111 -7.67 7.98 -12.68
C THR A 111 -6.43 7.57 -11.90
N VAL A 112 -6.47 6.41 -11.24
CA VAL A 112 -5.26 5.79 -10.67
C VAL A 112 -4.51 5.14 -11.82
N LYS A 113 -3.35 5.69 -12.16
CA LYS A 113 -2.54 5.26 -13.29
C LYS A 113 -1.72 4.03 -12.95
N GLU A 114 -0.96 4.12 -11.88
CA GLU A 114 -0.02 3.10 -11.47
C GLU A 114 0.25 3.15 -9.97
N ALA A 115 0.76 2.05 -9.44
CA ALA A 115 1.19 1.95 -8.05
C ALA A 115 2.40 1.02 -7.91
N ALA A 116 3.23 1.27 -6.90
CA ALA A 116 4.37 0.45 -6.52
C ALA A 116 4.31 0.17 -5.02
N TYR A 117 4.54 -1.08 -4.61
CA TYR A 117 4.50 -1.50 -3.21
C TYR A 117 5.54 -2.59 -2.95
N ASP A 118 6.42 -2.42 -1.97
CA ASP A 118 7.50 -3.36 -1.68
C ASP A 118 7.51 -3.91 -0.24
N GLY A 119 6.40 -3.72 0.48
CA GLY A 119 6.30 -4.06 1.90
C GLY A 119 6.79 -2.95 2.84
N ASN A 120 7.75 -2.12 2.43
CA ASN A 120 8.20 -0.96 3.21
C ASN A 120 7.42 0.31 2.84
N ARG A 121 7.24 0.52 1.54
CA ARG A 121 6.70 1.75 0.97
C ARG A 121 5.61 1.45 -0.02
N ILE A 122 4.69 2.41 -0.16
CA ILE A 122 3.73 2.45 -1.24
C ILE A 122 3.81 3.80 -1.95
N ILE A 123 3.76 3.75 -3.28
CA ILE A 123 3.68 4.93 -4.13
C ILE A 123 2.46 4.75 -5.05
N VAL A 124 1.59 5.75 -5.13
CA VAL A 124 0.41 5.74 -6.00
C VAL A 124 0.37 7.02 -6.81
N THR A 125 0.20 6.87 -8.13
CA THR A 125 0.10 7.99 -9.07
C THR A 125 -1.33 8.13 -9.57
N VAL A 126 -1.89 9.32 -9.38
CA VAL A 126 -3.27 9.65 -9.70
C VAL A 126 -3.29 10.82 -10.66
N VAL A 127 -4.15 10.75 -11.68
CA VAL A 127 -4.38 11.82 -12.65
C VAL A 127 -5.82 12.29 -12.52
N TYR A 128 -5.98 13.58 -12.32
CA TYR A 128 -7.27 14.25 -12.30
C TYR A 128 -7.49 15.02 -13.59
N THR A 129 -8.61 14.76 -14.27
CA THR A 129 -9.01 15.51 -15.48
C THR A 129 -10.39 16.15 -15.29
N GLY A 130 -10.48 17.45 -15.50
CA GLY A 130 -11.71 18.22 -15.37
C GLY A 130 -12.36 18.60 -16.69
N GLN A 131 -13.70 18.65 -16.75
CA GLN A 131 -14.43 19.26 -17.87
C GLN A 131 -14.19 20.77 -17.97
N LYS A 132 -14.13 21.44 -16.81
CA LYS A 132 -13.74 22.83 -16.60
C LYS A 132 -12.29 22.89 -16.09
N LYS A 133 -11.75 24.10 -15.97
CA LYS A 133 -10.41 24.29 -15.42
C LYS A 133 -10.33 23.77 -13.98
N LEU A 134 -9.21 23.12 -13.65
CA LEU A 134 -8.86 22.72 -12.31
C LEU A 134 -8.19 23.90 -11.59
N SER A 135 -8.36 24.00 -10.27
CA SER A 135 -7.66 24.96 -9.45
C SER A 135 -7.04 24.28 -8.24
N MET A 136 -5.76 24.53 -8.00
CA MET A 136 -5.05 24.15 -6.77
C MET A 136 -5.33 25.12 -5.61
N LYS A 137 -5.93 26.28 -5.91
CA LYS A 137 -6.32 27.31 -4.94
C LYS A 137 -7.83 27.36 -4.91
N GLU A 138 -8.40 26.71 -3.92
CA GLU A 138 -9.85 26.53 -3.78
C GLU A 138 -10.38 27.25 -2.54
N GLU A 139 -11.64 27.68 -2.59
CA GLU A 139 -12.32 28.23 -1.41
C GLU A 139 -12.60 27.15 -0.35
N LYS A 140 -12.85 25.92 -0.81
CA LYS A 140 -12.95 24.73 0.04
C LYS A 140 -11.78 23.81 -0.29
N ALA A 141 -10.91 23.56 0.68
CA ALA A 141 -9.83 22.61 0.51
C ALA A 141 -10.43 21.19 0.40
N GLY A 142 -10.34 20.60 -0.79
CA GLY A 142 -10.57 19.17 -0.96
C GLY A 142 -9.46 18.36 -0.29
N PHE A 143 -9.70 17.06 -0.13
CA PHE A 143 -8.70 16.14 0.41
C PHE A 143 -8.73 14.81 -0.31
N SER A 144 -7.53 14.24 -0.47
CA SER A 144 -7.31 12.90 -1.01
C SER A 144 -6.55 12.06 0.02
N TYR A 145 -6.86 10.78 0.06
CA TYR A 145 -6.20 9.82 0.95
C TYR A 145 -6.34 8.40 0.41
N ILE A 146 -5.54 7.50 0.95
CA ILE A 146 -5.64 6.08 0.64
C ILE A 146 -6.04 5.27 1.87
N THR A 147 -6.77 4.18 1.64
CA THR A 147 -7.01 3.13 2.64
C THR A 147 -6.40 1.83 2.15
N ILE A 148 -5.97 0.98 3.09
CA ILE A 148 -5.38 -0.33 2.79
C ILE A 148 -6.16 -1.39 3.58
N ASN A 149 -6.59 -2.46 2.89
CA ASN A 149 -7.31 -3.59 3.47
C ASN A 149 -8.54 -3.18 4.30
N GLY A 150 -9.25 -2.14 3.85
CA GLY A 150 -10.44 -1.59 4.53
C GLY A 150 -10.14 -0.82 5.82
N GLN A 151 -8.87 -0.58 6.16
CA GLN A 151 -8.51 0.28 7.30
C GLN A 151 -8.80 1.74 6.95
N GLN A 152 -9.58 2.40 7.81
CA GLN A 152 -10.04 3.77 7.58
C GLN A 152 -8.91 4.80 7.50
N GLU A 153 -7.76 4.50 8.11
CA GLU A 153 -6.57 5.33 8.10
C GLU A 153 -5.32 4.43 8.08
N ILE A 154 -4.34 4.81 7.27
CA ILE A 154 -2.99 4.24 7.33
C ILE A 154 -2.14 5.05 8.30
N LYS A 155 -1.22 4.38 9.00
CA LYS A 155 -0.34 5.01 10.00
C LYS A 155 1.13 4.93 9.56
N PRO A 156 1.52 5.68 8.52
CA PRO A 156 2.88 5.63 8.02
C PRO A 156 3.84 6.31 9.01
N ALA A 157 5.11 5.91 8.98
CA ALA A 157 6.17 6.64 9.69
C ALA A 157 6.48 7.98 9.00
N MET A 158 6.25 8.05 7.70
CA MET A 158 6.44 9.23 6.86
C MET A 158 5.50 9.15 5.65
N GLY A 159 4.95 10.29 5.27
CA GLY A 159 4.01 10.39 4.16
C GLY A 159 4.12 11.74 3.47
N SER A 160 3.96 11.73 2.16
CA SER A 160 3.82 12.93 1.35
C SER A 160 2.74 12.73 0.30
N ILE A 161 1.97 13.79 0.06
CA ILE A 161 1.09 13.89 -1.09
C ILE A 161 1.57 15.11 -1.88
N GLY A 162 2.13 14.86 -3.05
CA GLY A 162 2.58 15.90 -3.98
C GLY A 162 1.57 16.07 -5.11
N GLN A 163 1.37 17.30 -5.56
CA GLN A 163 0.50 17.62 -6.69
C GLN A 163 1.21 18.57 -7.65
N ASP A 164 1.02 18.37 -8.96
CA ASP A 164 1.54 19.26 -10.00
C ASP A 164 0.53 19.44 -11.14
N ASP A 165 0.45 20.64 -11.70
CA ASP A 165 -0.43 20.93 -12.82
C ASP A 165 0.26 20.68 -14.16
N VAL A 166 -0.30 19.74 -14.93
CA VAL A 166 0.18 19.47 -16.30
C VAL A 166 -0.34 20.54 -17.26
N ASN A 167 -1.59 20.94 -17.05
CA ASN A 167 -2.26 22.02 -17.77
C ASN A 167 -3.50 22.45 -17.01
N SER A 168 -4.21 23.46 -17.53
CA SER A 168 -5.40 24.03 -16.87
C SER A 168 -6.53 23.04 -16.56
N LYS A 169 -6.54 21.83 -17.11
CA LYS A 169 -7.57 20.80 -16.88
C LYS A 169 -7.02 19.48 -16.36
N THR A 170 -5.73 19.39 -16.08
CA THR A 170 -5.06 18.14 -15.72
C THR A 170 -4.09 18.36 -14.57
N ILE A 171 -4.29 17.64 -13.47
CA ILE A 171 -3.40 17.61 -12.30
C ILE A 171 -2.91 16.18 -12.11
N ILE A 172 -1.65 16.03 -11.76
CA ILE A 172 -1.07 14.76 -11.31
C ILE A 172 -0.86 14.86 -9.80
N GLU A 173 -1.22 13.80 -9.09
CA GLU A 173 -1.01 13.64 -7.66
C GLU A 173 -0.21 12.36 -7.37
N HIS A 174 0.72 12.45 -6.43
CA HIS A 174 1.55 11.34 -5.98
C HIS A 174 1.39 11.16 -4.48
N HIS A 175 0.91 10.00 -4.09
CA HIS A 175 0.96 9.54 -2.70
C HIS A 175 2.25 8.74 -2.51
N GLN A 176 3.06 9.10 -1.52
CA GLN A 176 4.25 8.37 -1.11
C GLN A 176 4.18 8.12 0.39
N PHE A 177 4.17 6.85 0.80
CA PHE A 177 4.11 6.49 2.21
C PHE A 177 5.14 5.42 2.53
N THR A 178 5.90 5.61 3.61
CA THR A 178 6.70 4.55 4.23
C THR A 178 5.99 4.10 5.50
N PHE A 179 5.76 2.80 5.64
CA PHE A 179 4.97 2.25 6.74
C PHE A 179 5.72 2.27 8.06
N SER A 180 4.97 2.30 9.17
CA SER A 180 5.54 2.22 10.52
C SER A 180 6.32 0.92 10.73
N LYS A 181 5.88 -0.18 10.10
CA LYS A 181 6.57 -1.48 10.14
C LYS A 181 6.77 -2.05 8.75
N TYR A 182 7.94 -2.64 8.52
CA TYR A 182 8.17 -3.41 7.31
C TYR A 182 7.17 -4.57 7.20
N ASN A 183 6.57 -4.72 6.03
CA ASN A 183 5.64 -5.78 5.67
C ASN A 183 4.36 -5.85 6.52
N GLU A 184 3.93 -4.72 7.10
CA GLU A 184 2.73 -4.63 7.95
C GLU A 184 1.45 -5.17 7.29
N TYR A 185 1.32 -4.98 5.98
CA TYR A 185 0.12 -5.32 5.21
C TYR A 185 0.20 -6.65 4.43
N GLY A 186 1.35 -7.32 4.47
CA GLY A 186 1.59 -8.58 3.75
C GLY A 186 1.75 -8.43 2.23
N ASP A 187 1.76 -9.54 1.50
CA ASP A 187 2.17 -9.52 0.08
C ASP A 187 1.05 -9.13 -0.90
N ASN A 188 -0.21 -9.14 -0.46
CA ASN A 188 -1.36 -8.79 -1.29
C ASN A 188 -2.24 -7.83 -0.52
N ILE A 189 -2.48 -6.66 -1.09
CA ILE A 189 -3.24 -5.60 -0.44
C ILE A 189 -4.38 -5.12 -1.34
N GLU A 190 -5.47 -4.68 -0.72
CA GLU A 190 -6.54 -3.94 -1.38
C GLU A 190 -6.39 -2.46 -1.05
N ILE A 191 -6.24 -1.62 -2.06
CA ILE A 191 -6.10 -0.17 -1.91
C ILE A 191 -7.37 0.49 -2.40
N GLU A 192 -7.84 1.49 -1.66
CA GLU A 192 -8.79 2.46 -2.19
C GLU A 192 -8.18 3.86 -2.13
N VAL A 193 -8.20 4.56 -3.27
CA VAL A 193 -7.88 5.99 -3.35
C VAL A 193 -9.19 6.75 -3.27
N HIS A 194 -9.27 7.71 -2.35
CA HIS A 194 -10.44 8.55 -2.11
C HIS A 194 -10.10 10.00 -2.44
N GLY A 195 -11.07 10.71 -3.01
CA GLY A 195 -11.02 12.15 -3.19
C GLY A 195 -12.36 12.77 -2.83
N GLU A 196 -12.34 13.87 -2.10
CA GLU A 196 -13.54 14.62 -1.72
C GLU A 196 -13.36 16.11 -2.00
N ASP A 197 -14.31 16.66 -2.74
CA ASP A 197 -14.41 18.10 -3.06
C ASP A 197 -13.12 18.71 -3.63
N LEU A 198 -12.49 18.01 -4.60
CA LEU A 198 -11.19 18.35 -5.16
C LEU A 198 -11.28 19.30 -6.37
N PHE A 199 -10.34 20.24 -6.46
CA PHE A 199 -10.01 21.04 -7.64
C PHE A 199 -11.13 21.87 -8.29
N GLY A 200 -12.14 22.22 -7.52
CA GLY A 200 -13.28 23.08 -7.82
C GLY A 200 -14.56 22.26 -8.03
N TYR A 201 -14.51 20.96 -7.75
CA TYR A 201 -15.58 20.02 -8.02
C TYR A 201 -16.08 19.41 -6.74
N GLU A 202 -17.38 19.56 -6.48
CA GLU A 202 -18.02 18.88 -5.36
C GLU A 202 -18.23 17.39 -5.67
N GLY A 203 -18.09 16.55 -4.65
CA GLY A 203 -18.41 15.14 -4.69
C GLY A 203 -17.28 14.23 -4.20
N LYS A 204 -17.66 12.98 -3.95
CA LYS A 204 -16.74 11.90 -3.56
C LYS A 204 -16.39 11.07 -4.79
N LEU A 205 -15.10 10.79 -4.95
CA LEU A 205 -14.53 9.89 -5.94
C LEU A 205 -13.85 8.74 -5.20
N LYS A 206 -13.97 7.53 -5.73
CA LYS A 206 -13.29 6.35 -5.18
C LYS A 206 -12.82 5.39 -6.24
N VAL A 207 -11.54 5.01 -6.20
CA VAL A 207 -10.98 3.98 -7.06
C VAL A 207 -10.37 2.88 -6.20
N ALA A 208 -10.85 1.65 -6.37
CA ALA A 208 -10.39 0.47 -5.63
C ALA A 208 -9.65 -0.53 -6.54
N PHE A 209 -8.52 -1.06 -6.07
CA PHE A 209 -7.72 -2.03 -6.81
C PHE A 209 -6.90 -2.93 -5.87
N PRO A 210 -6.70 -4.22 -6.25
CA PRO A 210 -5.71 -5.06 -5.60
C PRO A 210 -4.31 -4.67 -6.07
N LEU A 211 -3.32 -4.83 -5.20
CA LEU A 211 -1.90 -4.66 -5.53
C LEU A 211 -1.09 -5.79 -4.88
N GLU A 212 -0.27 -6.46 -5.70
CA GLU A 212 0.71 -7.45 -5.23
C GLU A 212 2.02 -6.73 -4.91
N LYS A 213 2.68 -7.16 -3.84
CA LYS A 213 4.02 -6.71 -3.48
C LYS A 213 5.00 -7.01 -4.63
N ILE A 214 5.86 -6.05 -4.93
CA ILE A 214 6.93 -6.18 -5.92
C ILE A 214 7.78 -7.41 -5.58
N LYS A 215 7.97 -8.26 -6.59
CA LYS A 215 8.87 -9.40 -6.52
C LYS A 215 10.31 -8.88 -6.63
N GLY A 216 11.13 -9.18 -5.65
CA GLY A 216 12.53 -8.82 -5.63
C GLY A 216 13.19 -9.36 -4.38
N ASP A 217 14.52 -9.32 -4.36
CA ASP A 217 15.27 -9.75 -3.20
C ASP A 217 15.06 -8.77 -2.05
N VAL A 218 14.87 -9.33 -0.86
CA VAL A 218 14.78 -8.59 0.40
C VAL A 218 15.86 -9.12 1.32
N PHE A 219 16.73 -8.24 1.79
CA PHE A 219 17.81 -8.62 2.69
C PHE A 219 17.64 -7.91 4.03
N GLU A 220 17.64 -8.69 5.10
CA GLU A 220 17.45 -8.20 6.46
C GLU A 220 18.71 -8.46 7.29
N PHE A 221 19.16 -7.42 7.98
CA PHE A 221 20.29 -7.45 8.89
C PHE A 221 19.83 -6.97 10.26
N TYR A 222 20.32 -7.62 11.31
CA TYR A 222 19.99 -7.32 12.71
C TYR A 222 21.28 -6.96 13.46
N PRO A 223 21.78 -5.73 13.27
CA PRO A 223 23.04 -5.32 13.87
C PRO A 223 22.93 -5.22 15.40
N GLU A 224 21.81 -4.72 15.93
CA GLU A 224 21.55 -4.55 17.37
C GLU A 224 22.69 -3.81 18.08
N VAL A 225 23.21 -2.76 17.43
CA VAL A 225 24.31 -1.93 17.93
C VAL A 225 23.76 -0.65 18.55
N THR A 226 24.36 -0.23 19.65
CA THR A 226 23.87 0.89 20.47
C THR A 226 24.98 1.88 20.79
N THR A 227 24.63 3.16 20.89
CA THR A 227 25.45 4.23 21.46
C THR A 227 24.61 5.10 22.39
N GLN A 228 25.26 5.90 23.23
CA GLN A 228 24.61 6.70 24.26
C GLN A 228 25.34 8.03 24.47
N THR A 229 24.61 9.09 24.83
CA THR A 229 25.22 10.35 25.27
C THR A 229 25.95 10.18 26.60
N VAL A 230 26.96 11.03 26.85
CA VAL A 230 27.78 10.96 28.08
C VAL A 230 26.95 11.17 29.35
N ASP A 231 25.87 11.96 29.25
CA ASP A 231 24.92 12.20 30.35
C ASP A 231 23.85 11.11 30.49
N GLU A 232 23.93 10.06 29.67
CA GLU A 232 23.01 8.91 29.62
C GLU A 232 21.55 9.26 29.31
N VAL A 233 21.28 10.49 28.86
CA VAL A 233 19.92 10.96 28.57
C VAL A 233 19.36 10.34 27.29
N TYR A 234 20.18 10.11 26.28
CA TYR A 234 19.73 9.55 25.00
C TYR A 234 20.52 8.31 24.66
N THR A 235 19.80 7.23 24.35
CA THR A 235 20.38 5.99 23.81
C THR A 235 19.84 5.77 22.41
N LEU A 236 20.73 5.56 21.44
CA LEU A 236 20.38 5.26 20.06
C LEU A 236 20.80 3.83 19.73
N THR A 237 19.85 3.01 19.30
CA THR A 237 20.08 1.64 18.85
C THR A 237 19.68 1.49 17.38
N ALA A 238 20.55 0.89 16.58
CA ALA A 238 20.20 0.41 15.25
C ALA A 238 19.73 -1.04 15.34
N ASP A 239 18.42 -1.26 15.22
CA ASP A 239 17.78 -2.55 15.44
C ASP A 239 17.86 -3.44 14.19
N LYS A 240 17.50 -2.86 13.05
CA LYS A 240 17.33 -3.59 11.80
C LYS A 240 17.67 -2.74 10.59
N VAL A 241 18.29 -3.35 9.58
CA VAL A 241 18.42 -2.78 8.24
C VAL A 241 17.73 -3.72 7.25
N THR A 242 16.83 -3.17 6.44
CA THR A 242 16.08 -3.92 5.41
C THR A 242 16.33 -3.30 4.05
N PHE A 243 16.91 -4.06 3.13
CA PHE A 243 17.02 -3.69 1.72
C PHE A 243 15.81 -4.25 0.97
N SER A 244 15.09 -3.39 0.26
CA SER A 244 13.90 -3.75 -0.52
C SER A 244 13.88 -3.02 -1.87
N PRO A 245 13.05 -3.46 -2.83
CA PRO A 245 13.03 -2.89 -4.18
C PRO A 245 12.88 -1.36 -4.27
N LEU A 246 12.17 -0.71 -3.35
CA LEU A 246 11.93 0.75 -3.38
C LEU A 246 12.75 1.53 -2.35
N SER A 247 13.56 0.89 -1.50
CA SER A 247 14.33 1.60 -0.47
C SER A 247 15.31 0.72 0.29
N THR A 248 16.22 1.38 1.02
CA THR A 248 16.90 0.78 2.18
C THR A 248 16.34 1.40 3.46
N ARG A 249 15.73 0.59 4.32
CA ARG A 249 15.14 0.99 5.61
C ARG A 249 16.12 0.71 6.73
N ILE A 250 16.28 1.66 7.66
CA ILE A 250 16.98 1.46 8.93
C ILE A 250 15.98 1.76 10.06
N ASP A 251 15.66 0.73 10.84
CA ASP A 251 14.85 0.85 12.05
C ASP A 251 15.76 1.18 13.23
N LEU A 252 15.43 2.27 13.93
CA LEU A 252 16.15 2.77 15.08
C LEU A 252 15.24 2.82 16.30
N THR A 253 15.78 2.44 17.44
CA THR A 253 15.19 2.70 18.76
C THR A 253 15.92 3.86 19.42
N ILE A 254 15.17 4.85 19.86
CA ILE A 254 15.67 5.99 20.64
C ILE A 254 15.07 5.86 22.04
N ASP A 255 15.92 5.68 23.05
CA ASP A 255 15.50 5.71 24.45
C ASP A 255 15.85 7.06 25.09
N TYR A 256 14.95 7.55 25.94
CA TYR A 256 15.06 8.81 26.66
C TYR A 256 14.14 8.80 27.89
N PRO A 257 14.33 9.71 28.87
CA PRO A 257 13.55 9.70 30.09
C PRO A 257 12.04 9.83 29.86
N ALA A 258 11.24 8.90 30.41
CA ALA A 258 9.77 8.84 30.28
C ALA A 258 9.00 10.12 30.69
N LYS A 259 9.64 11.06 31.39
CA LYS A 259 9.07 12.39 31.66
C LYS A 259 8.91 13.22 30.37
N MET A 260 9.70 12.95 29.34
CA MET A 260 9.65 13.66 28.06
C MET A 260 8.42 13.25 27.23
N ASP A 261 7.97 11.99 27.33
CA ASP A 261 6.70 11.56 26.73
C ASP A 261 5.52 12.34 27.29
N LYS A 262 5.48 12.47 28.63
CA LYS A 262 4.38 13.12 29.34
C LYS A 262 4.26 14.62 29.04
N ASN A 263 5.40 15.24 28.72
CA ASN A 263 5.48 16.68 28.50
C ASN A 263 5.55 17.04 27.01
N ASP A 264 5.51 16.05 26.11
CA ASP A 264 5.68 16.23 24.66
C ASP A 264 6.99 16.99 24.30
N THR A 265 8.08 16.61 24.98
CA THR A 265 9.42 17.21 24.80
C THR A 265 10.46 16.17 24.37
N TRP A 266 10.03 15.09 23.74
CA TRP A 266 10.92 14.05 23.21
C TRP A 266 11.75 14.59 22.03
N PRO A 267 12.96 14.06 21.81
CA PRO A 267 13.89 14.63 20.83
C PRO A 267 13.49 14.31 19.38
N TRP A 268 13.73 15.27 18.49
CA TRP A 268 13.82 15.00 17.05
C TRP A 268 15.28 15.10 16.62
N PHE A 269 15.83 13.99 16.12
CA PHE A 269 17.17 13.95 15.52
C PHE A 269 17.04 13.91 14.01
N ASN A 270 17.81 14.76 13.32
CA ASN A 270 18.08 14.59 11.90
C ASN A 270 19.35 13.74 11.73
N PHE A 271 19.54 13.15 10.57
CA PHE A 271 20.65 12.24 10.30
C PHE A 271 21.37 12.61 9.00
N SER A 272 22.65 12.24 8.96
CA SER A 272 23.34 11.90 7.73
C SER A 272 23.79 10.44 7.83
N VAL A 273 23.72 9.71 6.72
CA VAL A 273 24.19 8.33 6.66
C VAL A 273 25.34 8.25 5.68
N VAL A 274 26.44 7.58 6.07
CA VAL A 274 27.60 7.38 5.20
C VAL A 274 27.86 5.88 5.06
N ASP A 275 27.97 5.37 3.84
CA ASP A 275 28.35 3.97 3.65
C ASP A 275 29.87 3.73 3.77
N ASN A 276 30.26 2.47 3.80
CA ASN A 276 31.68 2.08 3.88
C ASN A 276 32.54 2.49 2.66
N LYS A 277 31.94 3.01 1.58
CA LYS A 277 32.63 3.55 0.40
C LYS A 277 32.72 5.08 0.45
N GLY A 278 32.18 5.71 1.49
CA GLY A 278 32.13 7.17 1.63
C GLY A 278 30.97 7.83 0.91
N GLN A 279 30.00 7.07 0.37
CA GLN A 279 28.78 7.66 -0.19
C GLN A 279 27.94 8.22 0.95
N VAL A 280 27.61 9.51 0.84
CA VAL A 280 26.78 10.22 1.80
C VAL A 280 25.33 10.23 1.32
N TYR A 281 24.42 9.99 2.26
CA TYR A 281 22.98 10.08 2.10
C TYR A 281 22.45 11.11 3.12
N ASP A 282 21.95 12.22 2.61
CA ASP A 282 21.38 13.32 3.36
C ASP A 282 20.26 13.99 2.55
N LYS A 283 19.49 14.87 3.19
CA LYS A 283 18.48 15.72 2.54
C LYS A 283 17.51 14.91 1.68
N LEU A 284 17.59 15.04 0.35
CA LEU A 284 16.68 14.38 -0.58
C LEU A 284 16.98 12.88 -0.76
N LYS A 285 18.13 12.42 -0.29
CA LYS A 285 18.55 11.01 -0.34
C LYS A 285 18.35 10.29 1.01
N LEU A 286 17.65 10.93 1.93
CA LEU A 286 17.36 10.36 3.25
C LEU A 286 16.02 10.92 3.72
N GLN A 287 15.04 10.05 3.89
CA GLN A 287 13.77 10.39 4.52
C GLN A 287 13.77 9.89 5.97
N GLU A 288 13.20 10.68 6.86
CA GLU A 288 13.21 10.46 8.30
C GLU A 288 11.78 10.54 8.81
N GLY A 289 11.41 9.62 9.70
CA GLY A 289 10.05 9.54 10.22
C GLY A 289 9.98 8.75 11.51
N MET A 290 8.89 8.91 12.23
CA MET A 290 8.65 8.22 13.50
C MET A 290 7.45 7.30 13.35
N ALA A 291 7.58 6.04 13.77
CA ALA A 291 6.45 5.13 13.79
C ALA A 291 5.35 5.65 14.73
N VAL A 292 4.11 5.58 14.27
CA VAL A 292 2.96 6.15 14.99
C VAL A 292 2.70 5.36 16.28
N GLY A 293 2.47 6.08 17.38
CA GLY A 293 2.03 5.52 18.65
C GLY A 293 3.16 5.07 19.59
N ASN A 294 4.41 5.43 19.29
CA ASN A 294 5.56 5.08 20.12
C ASN A 294 6.31 6.31 20.66
N TYR A 295 5.65 7.48 20.76
CA TYR A 295 6.21 8.74 21.26
C TYR A 295 7.55 9.19 20.63
N GLY A 296 7.93 8.67 19.46
CA GLY A 296 9.23 8.94 18.85
C GLY A 296 10.35 7.96 19.22
N HIS A 297 10.06 6.95 20.04
CA HIS A 297 11.01 5.89 20.38
C HIS A 297 11.38 4.97 19.21
N HIS A 298 10.53 4.87 18.18
CA HIS A 298 10.83 4.09 16.97
C HIS A 298 10.94 5.04 15.78
N MET A 299 12.17 5.27 15.35
CA MET A 299 12.49 6.08 14.18
C MET A 299 12.79 5.17 12.99
N VAL A 300 12.40 5.64 11.81
CA VAL A 300 12.63 5.00 10.52
C VAL A 300 13.44 5.94 9.65
N LEU A 301 14.64 5.53 9.27
CA LEU A 301 15.40 6.16 8.19
C LEU A 301 15.16 5.39 6.89
N THR A 302 14.95 6.11 5.81
CA THR A 302 14.73 5.51 4.48
C THR A 302 15.67 6.14 3.47
N LEU A 303 16.59 5.33 2.95
CA LEU A 303 17.54 5.67 1.90
C LEU A 303 17.07 5.12 0.55
N PRO A 304 17.64 5.58 -0.57
CA PRO A 304 17.45 4.97 -1.87
C PRO A 304 17.65 3.44 -1.86
N PRO A 305 16.95 2.72 -2.74
CA PRO A 305 17.19 1.30 -2.94
C PRO A 305 18.63 1.07 -3.44
N MET A 306 19.24 -0.05 -3.04
CA MET A 306 20.63 -0.37 -3.35
C MET A 306 20.74 -1.76 -3.96
N ASP A 307 21.33 -1.86 -5.15
CA ASP A 307 21.61 -3.16 -5.80
C ASP A 307 22.83 -3.86 -5.18
N THR A 308 23.73 -3.07 -4.58
CA THR A 308 24.91 -3.59 -3.89
C THR A 308 24.85 -3.19 -2.42
N ILE A 309 24.76 -4.20 -1.55
CA ILE A 309 24.73 -4.01 -0.10
C ILE A 309 26.12 -3.54 0.37
N PRO A 310 26.23 -2.39 1.04
CA PRO A 310 27.49 -1.95 1.64
C PRO A 310 27.88 -2.85 2.82
N LYS A 311 29.14 -2.77 3.26
CA LYS A 311 29.61 -3.53 4.44
C LYS A 311 29.09 -2.95 5.75
N SER A 312 28.83 -1.65 5.77
CA SER A 312 28.35 -0.91 6.93
C SER A 312 27.78 0.44 6.53
N PHE A 313 26.97 0.99 7.42
CA PHE A 313 26.61 2.40 7.46
C PHE A 313 27.22 3.07 8.70
N THR A 314 27.50 4.36 8.62
CA THR A 314 27.77 5.22 9.78
C THR A 314 26.62 6.22 9.86
N LEU A 315 25.86 6.17 10.95
CA LEU A 315 24.78 7.10 11.24
C LEU A 315 25.33 8.28 12.02
N LYS A 316 25.04 9.49 11.54
CA LYS A 316 25.50 10.76 12.13
C LYS A 316 24.28 11.59 12.53
N PRO A 317 23.76 11.41 13.75
CA PRO A 317 22.65 12.20 14.24
C PRO A 317 23.08 13.65 14.48
N SER A 318 22.13 14.55 14.29
CA SER A 318 22.27 15.98 14.50
C SER A 318 20.98 16.56 15.05
N ARG A 319 21.07 17.71 15.71
CA ARG A 319 19.93 18.51 16.15
C ARG A 319 19.97 19.89 15.52
N THR A 320 18.81 20.48 15.31
CA THR A 320 18.74 21.89 14.92
C THR A 320 18.92 22.76 16.15
N ASN A 321 19.93 23.63 16.15
CA ASN A 321 20.16 24.57 17.23
C ASN A 321 19.18 25.76 17.17
N SER A 322 19.23 26.65 18.17
CA SER A 322 18.35 27.82 18.26
C SER A 322 18.46 28.81 17.10
N GLU A 323 19.56 28.75 16.35
CA GLU A 323 19.82 29.59 15.18
C GLU A 323 19.40 28.91 13.87
N GLY A 324 18.89 27.67 13.94
CA GLY A 324 18.45 26.91 12.77
C GLY A 324 19.56 26.11 12.09
N PHE A 325 20.78 26.06 12.64
CA PHE A 325 21.88 25.27 12.11
C PHE A 325 21.84 23.84 12.64
N SER A 326 22.24 22.88 11.80
CA SER A 326 22.42 21.48 12.20
C SER A 326 23.73 21.33 12.97
N GLU A 327 23.64 20.80 14.19
CA GLU A 327 24.77 20.45 15.06
C GLU A 327 24.83 18.93 15.22
N GLU A 328 25.94 18.32 14.78
CA GLU A 328 26.18 16.87 14.93
C GLU A 328 26.34 16.48 16.40
N ILE A 329 25.66 15.42 16.81
CA ILE A 329 25.76 14.84 18.15
C ILE A 329 26.79 13.70 18.07
N LYS A 330 28.07 14.04 18.12
CA LYS A 330 29.18 13.09 17.92
C LYS A 330 29.16 11.87 18.84
N GLU A 331 28.64 12.04 20.06
CA GLU A 331 28.49 10.96 21.04
C GLU A 331 27.52 9.88 20.55
N LEU A 332 26.55 10.24 19.71
CA LEU A 332 25.59 9.33 19.11
C LEU A 332 25.97 8.87 17.70
N GLU A 333 27.20 9.14 17.22
CA GLU A 333 27.68 8.55 15.97
C GLU A 333 27.74 7.02 16.12
N LEU A 334 27.13 6.29 15.17
CA LEU A 334 26.94 4.85 15.29
C LEU A 334 27.32 4.13 13.99
N VAL A 335 28.26 3.19 14.09
CA VAL A 335 28.61 2.30 12.98
C VAL A 335 27.72 1.06 13.00
N VAL A 336 26.98 0.85 11.92
CA VAL A 336 26.00 -0.22 11.73
C VAL A 336 26.58 -1.26 10.75
N PRO A 337 27.11 -2.39 11.24
CA PRO A 337 27.69 -3.42 10.38
C PRO A 337 26.60 -4.28 9.69
N LEU A 338 26.82 -4.65 8.44
CA LEU A 338 25.89 -5.43 7.61
C LEU A 338 26.45 -6.82 7.31
N ASN A 339 26.91 -7.51 8.35
CA ASN A 339 27.62 -8.79 8.28
C ASN A 339 26.86 -9.97 8.91
N LYS A 340 25.71 -9.72 9.54
CA LYS A 340 24.80 -10.75 10.07
C LYS A 340 23.48 -10.72 9.31
N SER A 341 23.36 -11.48 8.23
CA SER A 341 22.04 -11.86 7.72
C SER A 341 21.60 -13.14 8.44
N LYS A 342 20.31 -13.28 8.74
CA LYS A 342 19.75 -14.58 9.10
C LYS A 342 19.50 -15.43 7.86
#